data_AF-A0A1I0WS45-F1
#
_entry.id   AF-A0A1I0WS45-F1
#
_cell.length_a   1.000
_cell.length_b   1.000
_cell.length_c   1.000
_cell.angle_alpha   90.00
_cell.angle_beta   90.00
_cell.angle_gamma   90.00
#
_symmetry.space_group_name_H-M   'P 1'
#
loop_
_entity.id
_entity.type
_entity.pdbx_description
1 polymer ?
#
loop_
_entity_poly.entity_id
_entity_poly.type
_entity_poly.pdbx_seq_one_letter_code
_entity_poly.pdbx_strand_id
1 'polypeptide(L)'
;MSDPTPPDYFLQGVRMSLNMNQQTFHRKTVWLLMQMIDQLQHDIKVSNEDEELAIANADRLDNENVALRKRLENPPKVTLPAEVAKEIRDLQAAGLDVPGILGSAFWYVGRTIPTSDLQHFASLYPFDLTRALEFGYEIEPSPEEKLFQQYLELRNGGKHDKADLLEGATELLGHKELAERMYQIPRDLPF
;
A
#
# COMPACT_ATOMS: atom_id res chain seq x y z
N MET A 1 -98.88 -20.16 -7.03
CA MET A 1 -98.64 -19.89 -5.61
C MET A 1 -97.30 -19.18 -5.53
N SER A 2 -97.30 -17.99 -4.93
CA SER A 2 -96.19 -17.05 -4.89
C SER A 2 -95.08 -17.56 -3.98
N ASP A 3 -93.83 -17.56 -4.45
CA ASP A 3 -92.68 -17.80 -3.57
C ASP A 3 -92.66 -16.74 -2.46
N PRO A 4 -92.48 -17.13 -1.19
CA PRO A 4 -92.38 -16.16 -0.11
C PRO A 4 -91.09 -15.35 -0.30
N THR A 5 -91.24 -14.06 -0.59
CA THR A 5 -90.13 -13.11 -0.55
C THR A 5 -89.52 -13.13 0.85
N PRO A 6 -88.19 -13.28 0.99
CA PRO A 6 -87.54 -13.26 2.28
C PRO A 6 -87.87 -11.95 3.00
N PRO A 7 -88.23 -12.00 4.28
CA PRO A 7 -88.59 -10.80 5.03
C PRO A 7 -87.38 -9.85 5.15
N ASP A 8 -87.63 -8.55 5.12
CA ASP A 8 -86.60 -7.51 4.96
C ASP A 8 -85.47 -7.56 6.00
N TYR A 9 -85.74 -8.05 7.21
CA TYR A 9 -84.72 -8.22 8.26
C TYR A 9 -83.63 -9.23 7.86
N PHE A 10 -83.95 -10.24 7.05
CA PHE A 10 -83.00 -11.22 6.54
C PHE A 10 -82.04 -10.57 5.53
N LEU A 11 -82.59 -9.79 4.59
CA LEU A 11 -81.79 -9.05 3.61
C LEU A 11 -80.93 -7.98 4.27
N GLN A 12 -81.41 -7.35 5.34
CA GLN A 12 -80.64 -6.39 6.13
C GLN A 12 -79.48 -7.06 6.88
N GLY A 13 -79.70 -8.25 7.48
CA GLY A 13 -78.64 -9.03 8.13
C GLY A 13 -77.54 -9.48 7.17
N VAL A 14 -77.91 -9.93 5.96
CA VAL A 14 -76.95 -10.30 4.90
C VAL A 14 -76.17 -9.08 4.40
N ARG A 15 -76.81 -7.91 4.24
CA ARG A 15 -76.12 -6.67 3.87
C ARG A 15 -75.13 -6.21 4.94
N MET A 16 -75.51 -6.26 6.21
CA MET A 16 -74.61 -5.88 7.31
C MET A 16 -73.40 -6.84 7.41
N SER A 17 -73.61 -8.15 7.25
CA SER A 17 -72.51 -9.13 7.30
C SER A 17 -71.56 -8.98 6.11
N LEU A 18 -72.07 -8.75 4.90
CA LEU A 18 -71.25 -8.46 3.71
C LEU A 18 -70.43 -7.18 3.88
N ASN A 19 -71.03 -6.12 4.44
CA ASN A 19 -70.35 -4.84 4.64
C ASN A 19 -69.26 -4.93 5.74
N MET A 20 -69.53 -5.64 6.84
CA MET A 20 -68.55 -5.94 7.89
C MET A 20 -67.37 -6.76 7.35
N ASN A 21 -67.63 -7.75 6.50
CA ASN A 21 -66.59 -8.56 5.86
C ASN A 21 -65.74 -7.72 4.89
N GLN A 22 -66.35 -6.83 4.10
CA GLN A 22 -65.61 -5.91 3.24
C GLN A 22 -64.74 -4.94 4.04
N GLN A 23 -65.26 -4.32 5.10
CA GLN A 23 -64.45 -3.42 5.94
C GLN A 23 -63.27 -4.14 6.60
N THR A 24 -63.47 -5.38 7.05
CA THR A 24 -62.41 -6.19 7.66
C THR A 24 -61.34 -6.58 6.65
N PHE A 25 -61.75 -6.93 5.42
CA PHE A 25 -60.83 -7.18 4.31
C PHE A 25 -60.00 -5.94 3.98
N HIS A 26 -60.63 -4.78 3.80
CA HIS A 26 -59.93 -3.52 3.50
C HIS A 26 -58.93 -3.14 4.60
N ARG A 27 -59.31 -3.27 5.88
CA ARG A 27 -58.40 -3.00 7.00
C ARG A 27 -57.19 -3.92 7.00
N LYS A 28 -57.37 -5.22 6.71
CA LYS A 28 -56.24 -6.17 6.60
C LYS A 28 -55.33 -5.83 5.42
N THR A 29 -55.90 -5.48 4.26
CA THR A 29 -55.11 -5.06 3.09
C THR A 29 -54.33 -3.79 3.36
N VAL A 30 -54.94 -2.78 3.97
CA VAL A 30 -54.26 -1.52 4.34
C VAL A 30 -53.15 -1.77 5.35
N TRP A 31 -53.39 -2.60 6.36
CA TRP A 31 -52.37 -2.95 7.34
C TRP A 31 -51.18 -3.69 6.71
N LEU A 32 -51.45 -4.64 5.81
CA LEU A 32 -50.40 -5.36 5.07
C LEU A 32 -49.59 -4.40 4.19
N LEU A 33 -50.26 -3.48 3.49
CA LEU A 33 -49.59 -2.48 2.66
C LEU A 33 -48.71 -1.54 3.51
N MET A 34 -49.18 -1.12 4.69
CA MET A 34 -48.36 -0.32 5.61
C MET A 34 -47.12 -1.08 6.06
N GLN A 35 -47.26 -2.37 6.42
CA GLN A 35 -46.09 -3.20 6.76
C GLN A 35 -45.10 -3.34 5.60
N MET A 36 -45.59 -3.51 4.37
CA MET A 36 -44.73 -3.57 3.19
C MET A 36 -44.02 -2.23 2.93
N ILE A 37 -44.68 -1.10 3.17
CA ILE A 37 -44.06 0.22 3.06
C ILE A 37 -42.96 0.38 4.11
N ASP A 38 -43.22 0.01 5.37
CA ASP A 38 -42.24 0.10 6.45
C ASP A 38 -41.02 -0.78 6.14
N GLN A 39 -41.24 -1.99 5.60
CA GLN A 39 -40.15 -2.88 5.18
C GLN A 39 -39.34 -2.28 4.03
N LEU A 40 -39.99 -1.75 3.00
CA LEU A 40 -39.31 -1.11 1.87
C LEU A 40 -38.50 0.11 2.31
N GLN A 41 -39.01 0.91 3.25
CA GLN A 41 -38.27 2.04 3.81
C GLN A 41 -37.03 1.58 4.58
N HIS A 42 -37.14 0.49 5.33
CA HIS A 42 -36.00 -0.11 6.01
C HIS A 42 -34.95 -0.61 5.01
N ASP A 43 -35.38 -1.37 3.99
CA ASP A 43 -34.48 -1.94 2.98
C ASP A 43 -33.76 -0.84 2.18
N ILE A 44 -34.45 0.25 1.82
CA ILE A 44 -33.83 1.41 1.16
C ILE A 44 -32.76 2.03 2.07
N LYS A 45 -33.03 2.17 3.37
CA LYS A 45 -32.08 2.76 4.30
C LYS A 45 -30.81 1.90 4.40
N VAL A 46 -30.97 0.59 4.55
CA VAL A 46 -29.84 -0.37 4.58
C VAL A 46 -29.06 -0.33 3.27
N SER A 47 -29.76 -0.31 2.13
CA SER A 47 -29.10 -0.23 0.81
C SER A 47 -28.28 1.05 0.63
N ASN A 48 -28.74 2.18 1.15
CA ASN A 48 -27.98 3.43 1.10
C ASN A 48 -26.75 3.39 2.01
N GLU A 49 -26.87 2.81 3.21
CA GLU A 49 -25.74 2.61 4.12
C GLU A 49 -24.67 1.69 3.48
N ASP A 50 -25.10 0.62 2.79
CA ASP A 50 -24.21 -0.27 2.05
C ASP A 50 -23.55 0.42 0.85
N GLU A 51 -24.27 1.29 0.13
CA GLU A 51 -23.72 2.09 -0.98
C GLU A 51 -22.65 3.07 -0.49
N GLU A 52 -22.88 3.76 0.62
CA GLU A 52 -21.89 4.66 1.23
C GLU A 52 -20.61 3.90 1.63
N LEU A 53 -20.76 2.70 2.21
CA LEU A 53 -19.63 1.83 2.55
C LEU A 53 -18.89 1.34 1.30
N ALA A 54 -19.61 1.02 0.22
CA ALA A 54 -19.02 0.60 -1.04
C ALA A 54 -18.21 1.74 -1.69
N ILE A 55 -18.73 2.96 -1.68
CA ILE A 55 -18.03 4.15 -2.16
C ILE A 55 -16.75 4.39 -1.35
N ALA A 56 -16.84 4.38 -0.02
CA ALA A 56 -15.67 4.56 0.85
C ALA A 56 -14.58 3.49 0.60
N ASN A 57 -14.99 2.25 0.37
CA ASN A 57 -14.08 1.16 0.03
C ASN A 57 -13.45 1.34 -1.37
N ALA A 58 -14.22 1.79 -2.35
CA ALA A 58 -13.73 2.08 -3.69
C ALA A 58 -12.68 3.20 -3.66
N ASP A 59 -12.95 4.29 -2.94
CA ASP A 59 -12.01 5.41 -2.76
C ASP A 59 -10.71 4.97 -2.07
N ARG A 60 -10.81 4.09 -1.07
CA ARG A 60 -9.64 3.51 -0.40
C ARG A 60 -8.79 2.69 -1.38
N LEU A 61 -9.43 1.81 -2.16
CA LEU A 61 -8.75 0.97 -3.15
C LEU A 61 -8.13 1.79 -4.29
N ASP A 62 -8.75 2.89 -4.70
CA ASP A 62 -8.18 3.78 -5.72
C ASP A 62 -6.93 4.49 -5.20
N ASN A 63 -6.99 5.01 -3.96
CA ASN A 63 -5.81 5.59 -3.31
C ASN A 63 -4.67 4.58 -3.13
N GLU A 64 -4.96 3.35 -2.74
CA GLU A 64 -3.97 2.27 -2.65
C GLU A 64 -3.39 1.94 -4.02
N ASN A 65 -4.21 1.87 -5.07
CA ASN A 65 -3.73 1.66 -6.44
C ASN A 65 -2.84 2.80 -6.93
N VAL A 66 -3.19 4.06 -6.66
CA VAL A 66 -2.35 5.21 -7.00
C VAL A 66 -1.01 5.14 -6.26
N ALA A 67 -1.02 4.80 -4.96
CA ALA A 67 0.20 4.63 -4.18
C ALA A 67 1.07 3.49 -4.72
N LEU A 68 0.48 2.35 -5.10
CA LEU A 68 1.18 1.22 -5.69
C LEU A 68 1.73 1.56 -7.07
N ARG A 69 0.98 2.28 -7.92
CA ARG A 69 1.48 2.76 -9.22
C ARG A 69 2.69 3.67 -9.05
N LYS A 70 2.65 4.62 -8.10
CA LYS A 70 3.81 5.47 -7.80
C LYS A 70 5.02 4.67 -7.33
N ARG A 71 4.81 3.61 -6.54
CA ARG A 71 5.88 2.68 -6.10
C ARG A 71 6.42 1.81 -7.24
N LEU A 72 5.60 1.50 -8.24
CA LEU A 72 6.04 0.77 -9.43
C LEU A 72 6.78 1.66 -10.43
N GLU A 73 6.38 2.92 -10.56
CA GLU A 73 7.08 3.92 -11.38
C GLU A 73 8.44 4.30 -10.79
N ASN A 74 8.54 4.32 -9.47
CA ASN A 74 9.79 4.56 -8.74
C ASN A 74 10.05 3.40 -7.77
N PRO A 75 10.48 2.23 -8.27
CA PRO A 75 10.83 1.12 -7.41
C PRO A 75 11.95 1.58 -6.46
N PRO A 76 11.87 1.25 -5.16
CA PRO A 76 12.95 1.57 -4.23
C PRO A 76 14.21 0.90 -4.71
N LYS A 77 15.25 1.70 -4.97
CA LYS A 77 16.56 1.17 -5.34
C LYS A 77 17.10 0.36 -4.18
N VAL A 78 17.62 -0.81 -4.49
CA VAL A 78 18.28 -1.66 -3.51
C VAL A 78 19.68 -1.11 -3.26
N THR A 79 20.08 -1.03 -2.00
CA THR A 79 21.46 -0.75 -1.64
C THR A 79 22.28 -2.03 -1.72
N LEU A 80 23.27 -2.06 -2.60
CA LEU A 80 24.22 -3.16 -2.72
C LEU A 80 25.54 -2.81 -2.03
N PRO A 81 26.20 -3.78 -1.38
CA PRO A 81 27.56 -3.60 -0.89
C PRO A 81 28.51 -3.18 -2.02
N ALA A 82 29.52 -2.36 -1.70
CA ALA A 82 30.46 -1.84 -2.70
C ALA A 82 31.22 -2.95 -3.45
N GLU A 83 31.55 -4.04 -2.77
CA GLU A 83 32.22 -5.22 -3.33
C GLU A 83 31.36 -5.90 -4.40
N VAL A 84 30.09 -6.14 -4.06
CA VAL A 84 29.08 -6.73 -4.97
C VAL A 84 28.82 -5.81 -6.16
N ALA A 85 28.64 -4.51 -5.91
CA ALA A 85 28.42 -3.51 -6.95
C ALA A 85 29.60 -3.39 -7.93
N LYS A 86 30.84 -3.53 -7.44
CA LYS A 86 32.05 -3.54 -8.25
C LYS A 86 32.12 -4.79 -9.11
N GLU A 87 31.84 -5.95 -8.53
CA GLU A 87 31.86 -7.22 -9.28
C GLU A 87 30.82 -7.24 -10.41
N ILE A 88 29.61 -6.69 -10.17
CA ILE A 88 28.60 -6.52 -11.22
C ILE A 88 29.12 -5.63 -12.35
N ARG A 89 29.78 -4.50 -12.03
CA ARG A 89 30.35 -3.59 -13.04
C ARG A 89 31.48 -4.25 -13.83
N ASP A 90 32.35 -4.98 -13.16
CA ASP A 90 33.48 -5.68 -13.79
C ASP A 90 32.96 -6.75 -14.77
N LEU A 91 31.92 -7.51 -14.38
CA LEU A 91 31.26 -8.49 -15.25
C LEU A 91 30.52 -7.83 -16.43
N GLN A 92 29.80 -6.73 -16.20
CA GLN A 92 29.14 -5.96 -17.26
C GLN A 92 30.14 -5.35 -18.24
N ALA A 93 31.27 -4.83 -17.75
CA ALA A 93 32.36 -4.31 -18.57
C ALA A 93 33.03 -5.40 -19.41
N ALA A 94 33.07 -6.64 -18.90
CA ALA A 94 33.50 -7.82 -19.65
C ALA A 94 32.46 -8.31 -20.68
N GLY A 95 31.29 -7.66 -20.79
CA GLY A 95 30.22 -8.01 -21.73
C GLY A 95 29.43 -9.26 -21.32
N LEU A 96 29.50 -9.65 -20.05
CA LEU A 96 28.83 -10.82 -19.53
C LEU A 96 27.39 -10.50 -19.10
N ASP A 97 26.47 -11.41 -19.40
CA ASP A 97 25.08 -11.34 -18.96
C ASP A 97 24.98 -11.71 -17.47
N VAL A 98 25.12 -10.69 -16.61
CA VAL A 98 25.09 -10.83 -15.15
C VAL A 98 23.78 -11.47 -14.65
N PRO A 99 22.58 -11.08 -15.12
CA PRO A 99 21.33 -11.80 -14.82
C PRO A 99 21.38 -13.30 -15.18
N GLY A 100 21.91 -13.66 -16.34
CA GLY A 100 22.02 -15.06 -16.78
C GLY A 100 22.98 -15.88 -15.92
N ILE A 101 24.13 -15.30 -15.55
CA ILE A 101 25.14 -15.93 -14.67
C ILE A 101 24.54 -16.17 -13.28
N LEU A 102 23.85 -15.19 -12.72
CA LEU A 102 23.25 -15.27 -11.39
C LEU A 102 22.02 -16.17 -11.36
N GLY A 103 21.21 -16.15 -12.41
CA GLY A 103 20.09 -17.08 -12.59
C GLY A 103 20.56 -18.52 -12.59
N SER A 104 21.73 -18.81 -13.20
CA SER A 104 22.33 -20.14 -13.11
C SER A 104 22.83 -20.47 -11.70
N ALA A 105 23.46 -19.54 -10.98
CA ALA A 105 23.92 -19.75 -9.61
C ALA A 105 22.77 -19.98 -8.60
N PHE A 106 21.61 -19.34 -8.83
CA PHE A 106 20.41 -19.43 -7.99
C PHE A 106 19.79 -20.85 -7.96
N TRP A 107 19.84 -21.59 -9.07
CA TRP A 107 19.31 -22.96 -9.13
C TRP A 107 20.28 -24.03 -8.61
N TYR A 108 21.55 -23.67 -8.35
CA TYR A 108 22.58 -24.54 -7.78
C TYR A 108 22.77 -24.37 -6.26
N VAL A 109 21.83 -23.70 -5.57
CA VAL A 109 21.85 -23.55 -4.11
C VAL A 109 21.75 -24.92 -3.45
N GLY A 110 22.90 -25.39 -2.91
CA GLY A 110 23.02 -26.64 -2.18
C GLY A 110 24.29 -27.47 -2.48
N ARG A 111 25.09 -27.14 -3.50
CA ARG A 111 26.27 -27.96 -3.87
C ARG A 111 27.61 -27.24 -4.06
N THR A 112 27.65 -25.92 -4.12
CA THR A 112 28.90 -25.17 -4.36
C THR A 112 29.09 -24.06 -3.33
N ILE A 113 30.29 -24.01 -2.73
CA ILE A 113 30.72 -22.89 -1.88
C ILE A 113 30.81 -21.64 -2.77
N PRO A 114 30.16 -20.53 -2.42
CA PRO A 114 30.25 -19.30 -3.21
C PRO A 114 31.72 -18.86 -3.28
N THR A 115 32.24 -18.67 -4.49
CA THR A 115 33.65 -18.30 -4.72
C THR A 115 33.85 -16.79 -4.78
N SER A 116 32.77 -16.01 -4.81
CA SER A 116 32.81 -14.55 -4.86
C SER A 116 31.73 -13.90 -4.01
N ASP A 117 31.95 -12.63 -3.65
CA ASP A 117 31.06 -11.85 -2.81
C ASP A 117 29.70 -11.64 -3.47
N LEU A 118 29.66 -11.49 -4.80
CA LEU A 118 28.44 -11.45 -5.58
C LEU A 118 27.63 -12.76 -5.49
N GLN A 119 28.28 -13.92 -5.58
CA GLN A 119 27.59 -15.21 -5.44
C GLN A 119 27.10 -15.45 -4.02
N HIS A 120 27.90 -15.04 -3.03
CA HIS A 120 27.50 -15.12 -1.62
C HIS A 120 26.26 -14.25 -1.37
N PHE A 121 26.29 -13.00 -1.85
CA PHE A 121 25.16 -12.08 -1.76
C PHE A 121 23.94 -12.59 -2.51
N ALA A 122 24.11 -13.15 -3.72
CA ALA A 122 23.03 -13.75 -4.51
C ALA A 122 22.36 -14.93 -3.78
N SER A 123 23.12 -15.71 -3.01
CA SER A 123 22.59 -16.84 -2.24
C SER A 123 21.78 -16.41 -1.01
N LEU A 124 22.14 -15.29 -0.39
CA LEU A 124 21.47 -14.76 0.81
C LEU A 124 20.30 -13.84 0.46
N TYR A 125 20.45 -13.02 -0.57
CA TYR A 125 19.53 -11.95 -0.97
C TYR A 125 19.19 -11.99 -2.47
N PRO A 126 18.63 -13.10 -2.97
CA PRO A 126 18.41 -13.29 -4.41
C PRO A 126 17.42 -12.30 -5.02
N PHE A 127 16.37 -11.93 -4.27
CA PHE A 127 15.33 -11.00 -4.72
C PHE A 127 15.84 -9.57 -4.81
N ASP A 128 16.69 -9.15 -3.87
CA ASP A 128 17.28 -7.82 -3.82
C ASP A 128 18.28 -7.63 -4.96
N LEU A 129 19.09 -8.64 -5.25
CA LEU A 129 20.01 -8.63 -6.38
C LEU A 129 19.27 -8.59 -7.73
N THR A 130 18.19 -9.35 -7.88
CA THR A 130 17.37 -9.32 -9.10
C THR A 130 16.76 -7.94 -9.33
N ARG A 131 16.19 -7.34 -8.27
CA ARG A 131 15.66 -5.96 -8.33
C ARG A 131 16.74 -4.94 -8.63
N ALA A 132 17.92 -5.08 -8.04
CA ALA A 132 19.07 -4.21 -8.31
C ALA A 132 19.46 -4.23 -9.80
N LEU A 133 19.42 -5.41 -10.44
CA LEU A 133 19.76 -5.55 -11.85
C LEU A 133 18.66 -5.05 -12.79
N GLU A 134 17.39 -5.20 -12.41
CA GLU A 134 16.23 -4.80 -13.23
C GLU A 134 15.92 -3.30 -13.12
N PHE A 135 15.99 -2.75 -11.91
CA PHE A 135 15.55 -1.38 -11.61
C PHE A 135 16.69 -0.42 -11.22
N GLY A 136 17.91 -0.93 -11.17
CA GLY A 136 19.09 -0.20 -10.70
C GLY A 136 19.29 -0.28 -9.18
N TYR A 137 20.49 0.09 -8.75
CA TYR A 137 20.91 0.00 -7.35
C TYR A 137 21.68 1.23 -6.90
N GLU A 138 21.70 1.43 -5.59
CA GLU A 138 22.58 2.37 -4.92
C GLU A 138 23.72 1.59 -4.26
N ILE A 139 24.90 2.19 -4.15
CA ILE A 139 26.02 1.55 -3.47
C ILE A 139 25.93 1.92 -1.99
N GLU A 140 26.09 0.94 -1.11
CA GLU A 140 26.18 1.19 0.32
C GLU A 140 27.32 2.19 0.59
N PRO A 141 27.02 3.34 1.21
CA PRO A 141 28.04 4.34 1.49
C PRO A 141 29.10 3.73 2.39
N SER A 142 30.37 4.03 2.10
CA SER A 142 31.47 3.58 2.94
C SER A 142 31.27 4.06 4.39
N PRO A 143 31.90 3.42 5.39
CA PRO A 143 31.87 3.92 6.76
C PRO A 143 32.25 5.40 6.87
N GLU A 144 33.17 5.85 6.02
CA GLU A 144 33.62 7.23 5.94
C GLU A 144 32.54 8.16 5.31
N GLU A 145 31.83 7.70 4.28
CA GLU A 145 30.71 8.44 3.69
C GLU A 145 29.49 8.49 4.62
N LYS A 146 29.27 7.46 5.44
CA LYS A 146 28.26 7.48 6.51
C LYS A 146 28.58 8.55 7.55
N LEU A 147 29.85 8.63 8.00
CA LEU A 147 30.32 9.69 8.91
C LEU A 147 30.14 11.08 8.29
N PHE A 148 30.41 11.22 6.99
CA PHE A 148 30.22 12.48 6.27
C PHE A 148 28.76 12.88 6.10
N GLN A 149 27.87 11.94 5.78
CA GLN A 149 26.43 12.19 5.73
C GLN A 149 25.89 12.57 7.10
N GLN A 150 26.30 11.84 8.15
CA GLN A 150 25.97 12.18 9.52
C GLN A 150 26.45 13.59 9.88
N TYR A 151 27.67 13.97 9.48
CA TYR A 151 28.16 15.34 9.65
C TYR A 151 27.32 16.38 8.90
N LEU A 152 26.91 16.10 7.65
CA LEU A 152 26.05 17.01 6.88
C LEU A 152 24.65 17.15 7.50
N GLU A 153 24.07 16.08 8.01
CA GLU A 153 22.80 16.10 8.74
C GLU A 153 22.91 16.89 10.04
N LEU A 154 23.99 16.69 10.81
CA LEU A 154 24.28 17.47 12.01
C LEU A 154 24.48 18.97 11.69
N ARG A 155 25.15 19.28 10.57
CA ARG A 155 25.36 20.66 10.10
C ARG A 155 24.06 21.32 9.64
N ASN A 156 23.20 20.61 8.90
CA ASN A 156 21.96 21.14 8.35
C ASN A 156 20.79 21.11 9.35
N GLY A 157 20.87 20.28 10.40
CA GLY A 157 19.83 20.08 11.42
C GLY A 157 19.73 21.16 12.51
N GLY A 158 20.62 22.17 12.50
CA GLY A 158 20.45 23.43 13.24
C GLY A 158 20.46 23.40 14.77
N LYS A 159 20.61 22.24 15.44
CA LYS A 159 20.59 22.11 16.92
C LYS A 159 21.57 21.06 17.46
N HIS A 160 22.83 21.12 17.05
CA HIS A 160 23.87 20.24 17.61
C HIS A 160 24.94 21.07 18.31
N ASP A 161 25.39 20.57 19.47
CA ASP A 161 26.40 21.23 20.27
C ASP A 161 27.72 21.25 19.50
N LYS A 162 28.49 22.33 19.68
CA LYS A 162 29.76 22.53 18.98
C LYS A 162 30.76 21.39 19.20
N ALA A 163 30.60 20.63 20.28
CA ALA A 163 31.39 19.43 20.59
C ALA A 163 31.12 18.28 19.61
N ASP A 164 29.85 18.02 19.27
CA ASP A 164 29.46 16.93 18.34
C ASP A 164 29.97 17.19 16.92
N LEU A 165 29.97 18.46 16.50
CA LEU A 165 30.55 18.90 15.22
C LEU A 165 32.08 18.81 15.20
N LEU A 166 32.73 18.96 16.36
CA LEU A 166 34.19 18.83 16.50
C LEU A 166 34.62 17.37 16.51
N GLU A 167 33.88 16.48 17.18
CA GLU A 167 34.16 15.04 17.24
C GLU A 167 34.04 14.39 15.84
N GLY A 168 32.94 14.64 15.13
CA GLY A 168 32.78 14.18 13.74
C GLY A 168 33.82 14.76 12.78
N ALA A 169 34.24 16.02 12.97
CA ALA A 169 35.31 16.60 12.17
C ALA A 169 36.70 16.00 12.47
N THR A 170 36.99 15.64 13.73
CA THR A 170 38.26 14.99 14.11
C THR A 170 38.37 13.56 13.59
N GLU A 171 37.26 12.81 13.55
CA GLU A 171 37.22 11.48 12.93
C GLU A 171 37.43 11.57 11.42
N LEU A 172 36.80 12.54 10.75
CA LEU A 172 36.97 12.80 9.31
C LEU A 172 38.38 13.33 8.95
N LEU A 173 39.05 14.06 9.84
CA LEU A 173 40.45 14.51 9.66
C LEU A 173 41.46 13.36 9.64
N GLY A 174 41.12 12.20 10.21
CA GLY A 174 41.89 10.96 10.06
C GLY A 174 41.84 10.38 8.63
N HIS A 175 40.85 10.79 7.84
CA HIS A 175 40.60 10.35 6.47
C HIS A 175 40.82 11.51 5.50
N LYS A 176 42.10 11.71 5.13
CA LYS A 176 42.62 12.87 4.37
C LYS A 176 41.82 13.21 3.09
N GLU A 177 41.33 12.21 2.37
CA GLU A 177 40.57 12.38 1.12
C GLU A 177 39.16 12.95 1.35
N LEU A 178 38.57 12.70 2.53
CA LEU A 178 37.23 13.15 2.88
C LEU A 178 37.24 14.59 3.40
N ALA A 179 38.29 14.96 4.14
CA ALA A 179 38.55 16.34 4.52
C ALA A 179 38.71 17.26 3.28
N GLU A 180 39.33 16.78 2.20
CA GLU A 180 39.43 17.53 0.94
C GLU A 180 38.07 17.75 0.27
N ARG A 181 37.16 16.77 0.31
CA ARG A 181 35.76 16.94 -0.14
C ARG A 181 34.97 17.93 0.72
N MET A 182 35.22 17.97 2.04
CA MET A 182 34.60 18.96 2.95
C MET A 182 35.01 20.40 2.63
N TYR A 183 36.28 20.64 2.31
CA TYR A 183 36.80 21.99 1.98
C TYR A 183 36.33 22.51 0.62
N GLN A 184 35.88 21.63 -0.27
CA GLN A 184 35.34 21.99 -1.58
C GLN A 184 33.85 22.40 -1.53
N ILE A 185 33.15 22.17 -0.42
CA ILE A 185 31.78 22.65 -0.24
C ILE A 185 31.83 24.15 0.09
N PRO A 186 31.25 25.04 -0.74
CA PRO A 186 31.26 26.47 -0.49
C PRO A 186 30.65 26.78 0.89
N ARG A 187 31.34 27.62 1.66
CA ARG A 187 30.89 28.09 2.99
C ARG A 187 29.68 29.04 2.92
N ASP A 188 29.29 29.43 1.71
CA ASP A 188 28.25 30.42 1.45
C ASP A 188 26.93 29.74 1.04
N LEU A 189 26.24 29.14 2.00
CA LEU A 189 24.79 28.94 1.92
C LEU A 189 24.18 29.73 3.08
N PRO A 190 23.21 30.63 2.81
CA PRO A 190 22.69 31.56 3.79
C PRO A 190 21.98 30.81 4.92
N PHE A 191 22.25 31.26 6.16
CA PHE A 191 21.60 30.84 7.40
C PHE A 191 20.08 31.08 7.39
#